data_AF-A0A0K1P599-F1
#
_entry.id   AF-A0A0K1P599-F1
#
_cell.length_a   1.000
_cell.length_b   1.000
_cell.length_c   1.000
_cell.angle_alpha   90.00
_cell.angle_beta   90.00
_cell.angle_gamma   90.00
#
_symmetry.space_group_name_H-M   'P 1'
#
loop_
_entity.id
_entity.type
_entity.pdbx_description
1 polymer ?
#
loop_
_entity_poly.entity_id
_entity_poly.type
_entity_poly.pdbx_seq_one_letter_code
_entity_poly.pdbx_strand_id
1 'polypeptide(L)'
;MDLSVKIALASCIFIGSNTIITFLTLVILPIFVKKYNDKKQRTDAGENELTDAFDKYFSDEYSKNDLDWYIAEVRSIILKFQINHIKCLNCKRVYKPENYMKYFSTAKKRLPEVNNFSLKASRLFWKNELTVIYCKKCDGAEKVLDK
;
A
#
# COMPACT_ATOMS: atom_id res chain seq x y z
N MET A 1 -29.09 46.53 -20.10
CA MET A 1 -28.34 46.27 -18.85
C MET A 1 -27.16 47.20 -18.84
N ASP A 2 -27.09 48.08 -17.84
CA ASP A 2 -26.13 49.19 -17.77
C ASP A 2 -24.67 48.70 -17.72
N LEU A 3 -23.74 49.48 -18.27
CA LEU A 3 -22.33 49.09 -18.36
C LEU A 3 -21.74 48.87 -16.95
N SER A 4 -22.14 49.69 -15.98
CA SER A 4 -21.77 49.60 -14.58
C SER A 4 -22.21 48.28 -13.93
N VAL A 5 -23.40 47.77 -14.30
CA VAL A 5 -23.92 46.49 -13.79
C VAL A 5 -23.13 45.31 -14.35
N LYS A 6 -22.73 45.37 -15.63
CA LYS A 6 -21.87 44.34 -16.25
C LYS A 6 -20.49 44.27 -15.60
N ILE A 7 -19.88 45.43 -15.32
CA ILE A 7 -18.56 45.52 -14.67
C ILE A 7 -18.61 45.00 -13.23
N ALA A 8 -19.66 45.33 -12.48
CA ALA A 8 -19.87 44.81 -11.13
C ALA A 8 -20.02 43.27 -11.11
N LEU A 9 -20.82 42.72 -12.02
CA LEU A 9 -21.01 41.26 -12.11
C LEU A 9 -19.71 40.52 -12.48
N ALA A 10 -18.97 41.03 -13.47
CA ALA A 10 -17.68 40.46 -13.87
C ALA A 10 -16.66 40.51 -12.73
N SER A 11 -16.62 41.61 -11.97
CA SER A 11 -15.73 41.77 -10.82
C SER A 11 -16.09 40.81 -9.68
N CYS A 12 -17.38 40.62 -9.38
CA CYS A 12 -17.84 39.67 -8.37
C CYS A 12 -17.50 38.22 -8.74
N ILE A 13 -17.64 37.83 -10.01
CA ILE A 13 -17.26 36.49 -10.48
C ILE A 13 -15.75 36.32 -10.34
N PHE A 14 -14.94 37.32 -10.72
CA PHE A 14 -13.49 37.23 -10.66
C PHE A 14 -12.98 37.13 -9.21
N ILE A 15 -13.54 37.92 -8.30
CA ILE A 15 -13.23 37.89 -6.87
C ILE A 15 -13.66 36.56 -6.25
N GLY A 16 -14.87 36.09 -6.56
CA GLY A 16 -15.37 34.79 -6.08
C GLY A 16 -14.48 33.63 -6.55
N SER A 17 -14.10 33.64 -7.83
CA SER A 17 -13.20 32.63 -8.43
C SER A 17 -11.83 32.62 -7.77
N ASN A 18 -11.22 33.79 -7.61
CA ASN A 18 -9.92 33.91 -6.95
C ASN A 18 -9.99 33.46 -5.48
N THR A 19 -11.04 33.82 -4.75
CA THR A 19 -11.21 33.39 -3.35
C THR A 19 -11.30 31.86 -3.24
N ILE A 20 -12.04 31.21 -4.14
CA ILE A 20 -12.15 29.74 -4.19
C ILE A 20 -10.80 29.10 -4.54
N ILE A 21 -10.08 29.64 -5.54
CA ILE A 21 -8.77 29.13 -5.94
C ILE A 21 -7.76 29.29 -4.80
N THR A 22 -7.72 30.46 -4.14
CA THR A 22 -6.84 30.73 -2.99
C THR A 22 -7.15 29.81 -1.82
N PHE A 23 -8.42 29.53 -1.54
CA PHE A 23 -8.80 28.57 -0.51
C PHE A 23 -8.37 27.14 -0.88
N LEU A 24 -8.56 26.74 -2.14
CA LEU A 24 -8.12 25.44 -2.64
C LEU A 24 -6.60 25.27 -2.55
N THR A 25 -5.82 26.30 -2.88
CA THR A 25 -4.36 26.22 -2.91
C THR A 25 -3.72 26.38 -1.53
N LEU A 26 -4.27 27.20 -0.63
CA LEU A 26 -3.70 27.45 0.69
C LEU A 26 -4.17 26.47 1.76
N VAL A 27 -5.36 25.90 1.63
CA VAL A 27 -5.94 25.02 2.66
C VAL A 27 -6.04 23.59 2.18
N ILE A 28 -6.67 23.37 1.03
CA ILE A 28 -6.97 22.02 0.55
C ILE A 28 -5.68 21.33 0.07
N LEU A 29 -4.94 21.97 -0.83
CA LEU A 29 -3.72 21.38 -1.41
C LEU A 29 -2.68 20.98 -0.34
N PRO A 30 -2.34 21.80 0.68
CA PRO A 30 -1.34 21.42 1.68
C PRO A 30 -1.80 20.25 2.55
N ILE A 31 -3.09 20.15 2.87
CA ILE A 31 -3.65 19.01 3.59
C ILE A 31 -3.50 17.73 2.76
N PHE A 32 -3.83 17.78 1.47
CA PHE A 32 -3.69 16.62 0.58
C PHE A 32 -2.23 16.22 0.37
N VAL A 33 -1.32 17.18 0.19
CA VAL A 33 0.12 16.93 0.04
C VAL A 33 0.71 16.32 1.31
N LYS A 34 0.41 16.88 2.49
CA LYS A 34 0.87 16.33 3.77
C LYS A 34 0.37 14.89 3.95
N LYS A 35 -0.92 14.67 3.73
CA LYS A 35 -1.54 13.34 3.88
C LYS A 35 -0.99 12.32 2.87
N TYR A 36 -0.60 12.76 1.67
CA TYR A 36 0.06 11.92 0.67
C TYR A 36 1.48 11.55 1.09
N ASN A 37 2.28 12.53 1.56
CA ASN A 37 3.63 12.30 2.05
C ASN A 37 3.64 11.36 3.26
N ASP A 38 2.73 11.56 4.22
CA ASP A 38 2.59 10.68 5.38
C ASP A 38 2.28 9.23 4.95
N LYS A 39 1.45 9.05 3.92
CA LYS A 39 1.13 7.72 3.38
C LYS A 39 2.32 7.09 2.67
N LYS A 40 3.03 7.85 1.84
CA LYS A 40 4.23 7.37 1.14
C LYS A 40 5.27 6.93 2.16
N GLN A 41 5.57 7.77 3.16
CA GLN A 41 6.50 7.45 4.23
C GLN A 41 6.10 6.18 5.00
N ARG A 42 4.80 5.99 5.29
CA ARG A 42 4.32 4.74 5.91
C ARG A 42 4.47 3.52 5.00
N THR A 43 4.29 3.68 3.70
CA THR A 43 4.44 2.58 2.73
C THR A 43 5.91 2.16 2.63
N ASP A 44 6.79 3.15 2.45
CA ASP A 44 8.24 2.95 2.33
C ASP A 44 8.81 2.35 3.63
N ALA A 45 8.35 2.82 4.80
CA ALA A 45 8.75 2.25 6.08
C ALA A 45 8.32 0.78 6.24
N GLY A 46 7.11 0.44 5.81
CA GLY A 46 6.64 -0.94 5.87
C GLY A 46 7.36 -1.86 4.89
N GLU A 47 7.74 -1.35 3.71
CA GLU A 47 8.54 -2.12 2.75
C GLU A 47 9.94 -2.40 3.31
N ASN A 48 10.57 -1.40 3.95
CA ASN A 48 11.84 -1.59 4.64
C ASN A 48 11.76 -2.63 5.78
N GLU A 49 10.69 -2.62 6.58
CA GLU A 49 10.50 -3.62 7.64
C GLU A 49 10.27 -5.03 7.09
N LEU A 50 9.59 -5.17 5.94
CA LEU A 50 9.44 -6.46 5.26
C LEU A 50 10.78 -6.97 4.74
N THR A 51 11.59 -6.10 4.14
CA THR A 51 12.93 -6.45 3.66
C THR A 51 13.84 -6.83 4.82
N ASP A 52 13.87 -6.06 5.91
CA ASP A 52 14.67 -6.37 7.10
C ASP A 52 14.25 -7.70 7.76
N ALA A 53 12.94 -7.97 7.87
CA ALA A 53 12.45 -9.25 8.36
C ALA A 53 12.85 -10.42 7.45
N PHE A 54 12.85 -10.22 6.14
CA PHE A 54 13.30 -11.22 5.17
C PHE A 54 14.81 -11.47 5.30
N ASP A 55 15.63 -10.42 5.34
CA ASP A 55 17.08 -10.52 5.47
C ASP A 55 17.47 -11.20 6.78
N LYS A 56 16.80 -10.86 7.89
CA LYS A 56 17.00 -11.48 9.20
C LYS A 56 16.59 -12.95 9.26
N TYR A 57 15.66 -13.39 8.44
CA TYR A 57 15.25 -14.79 8.34
C TYR A 57 16.25 -15.63 7.53
N PHE A 58 16.88 -15.04 6.51
CA PHE A 58 17.90 -15.70 5.69
C PHE A 58 19.33 -15.50 6.20
N SER A 59 19.53 -14.63 7.20
CA SER A 59 20.85 -14.33 7.74
C SER A 59 21.36 -15.43 8.67
N ASP A 60 22.58 -15.88 8.41
CA ASP A 60 23.31 -16.81 9.26
C ASP A 60 23.68 -16.20 10.63
N GLU A 61 23.65 -14.87 10.76
CA GLU A 61 23.93 -14.15 12.01
C GLU A 61 22.80 -14.32 13.04
N TYR A 62 21.58 -14.60 12.58
CA TYR A 62 20.39 -14.72 13.43
C TYR A 62 19.78 -16.11 13.38
N SER A 63 20.56 -17.13 13.77
CA SER A 63 20.16 -18.54 13.77
C SER A 63 18.90 -18.91 14.59
N LYS A 64 18.40 -17.98 15.43
CA LYS A 64 17.13 -18.14 16.17
C LYS A 64 15.89 -17.73 15.38
N ASN A 65 16.07 -17.04 14.24
CA ASN A 65 14.97 -16.56 13.41
C ASN A 65 14.49 -17.70 12.51
N ASP A 66 13.62 -18.53 13.05
CA ASP A 66 12.97 -19.60 12.29
C ASP A 66 11.76 -19.09 11.48
N LEU A 67 11.08 -20.02 10.79
CA LEU A 67 9.91 -19.67 9.99
C LEU A 67 8.77 -19.11 10.84
N ASP A 68 8.63 -19.59 12.08
CA ASP A 68 7.56 -19.15 12.97
C ASP A 68 7.79 -17.71 13.42
N TRP A 69 9.05 -17.34 13.69
CA TRP A 69 9.46 -15.95 13.88
C TRP A 69 9.13 -15.09 12.65
N TYR A 70 9.50 -15.54 11.44
CA TYR A 70 9.24 -14.78 10.21
C TYR A 70 7.73 -14.58 9.96
N ILE A 71 6.92 -15.63 10.17
CA ILE A 71 5.45 -15.52 10.10
C ILE A 71 4.93 -14.50 11.10
N ALA A 72 5.44 -14.52 12.33
CA ALA A 72 5.04 -13.58 13.37
C ALA A 72 5.39 -12.14 13.00
N GLU A 73 6.58 -11.89 12.44
CA GLU A 73 6.99 -10.57 11.96
C GLU A 73 6.12 -10.06 10.81
N VAL A 74 5.83 -10.91 9.82
CA VAL A 74 4.93 -10.50 8.74
C VAL A 74 3.53 -10.14 9.28
N ARG A 75 3.04 -10.84 10.32
CA ARG A 75 1.78 -10.46 11.00
C ARG A 75 1.92 -9.13 11.76
N SER A 76 3.06 -8.90 12.43
CA SER A 76 3.35 -7.66 13.16
C SER A 76 3.25 -6.46 12.21
N ILE A 77 3.87 -6.57 11.03
CA ILE A 77 3.89 -5.56 9.98
C ILE A 77 2.47 -5.33 9.42
N ILE A 78 1.72 -6.40 9.13
CA ILE A 78 0.32 -6.30 8.68
C ILE A 78 -0.53 -5.47 9.63
N LEU A 79 -0.40 -5.71 10.94
CA LEU A 79 -1.14 -4.98 11.97
C LEU A 79 -0.66 -3.53 12.10
N LYS A 80 0.66 -3.32 12.18
CA LYS A 80 1.30 -2.01 12.33
C LYS A 80 0.96 -1.05 11.20
N PHE A 81 0.96 -1.53 9.96
CA PHE A 81 0.67 -0.72 8.77
C PHE A 81 -0.79 -0.78 8.31
N GLN A 82 -1.68 -1.39 9.11
CA GLN A 82 -3.11 -1.52 8.87
C GLN A 82 -3.42 -2.08 7.47
N ILE A 83 -2.69 -3.13 7.09
CA ILE A 83 -2.85 -3.79 5.80
C ILE A 83 -4.13 -4.60 5.85
N ASN A 84 -5.13 -4.16 5.08
CA ASN A 84 -6.44 -4.80 5.09
C ASN A 84 -6.60 -5.87 4.02
N HIS A 85 -5.76 -5.85 2.98
CA HIS A 85 -5.90 -6.67 1.77
C HIS A 85 -4.52 -7.18 1.32
N ILE A 86 -4.47 -8.46 0.94
CA ILE A 86 -3.30 -9.10 0.33
C ILE A 86 -3.65 -9.52 -1.09
N LYS A 87 -2.88 -9.05 -2.08
CA LYS A 87 -3.14 -9.31 -3.49
C LYS A 87 -2.08 -10.19 -4.12
N CYS A 88 -2.54 -11.26 -4.76
CA CYS A 88 -1.71 -12.12 -5.58
C CYS A 88 -1.35 -11.43 -6.90
N LEU A 89 -0.08 -11.37 -7.25
CA LEU A 89 0.37 -10.82 -8.54
C LEU A 89 0.06 -11.78 -9.70
N ASN A 90 0.17 -13.10 -9.48
CA ASN A 90 -0.12 -14.09 -10.53
C ASN A 90 -1.60 -14.11 -10.94
N CYS A 91 -2.52 -14.37 -10.01
CA CYS A 91 -3.95 -14.51 -10.33
C CYS A 91 -4.80 -13.26 -10.02
N LYS A 92 -4.18 -12.17 -9.56
CA LYS A 92 -4.83 -10.88 -9.21
C LYS A 92 -5.91 -10.97 -8.12
N ARG A 93 -6.11 -12.12 -7.49
CA ARG A 93 -7.08 -12.30 -6.41
C ARG A 93 -6.64 -11.55 -5.15
N VAL A 94 -7.63 -11.03 -4.45
CA VAL A 94 -7.46 -10.32 -3.18
C VAL A 94 -7.95 -11.23 -2.05
N TYR A 95 -7.14 -11.33 -1.00
CA TYR A 95 -7.38 -12.12 0.18
C TYR A 95 -7.42 -11.20 1.41
N LYS A 96 -8.22 -11.59 2.41
CA LYS A 96 -8.10 -11.01 3.74
C LYS A 96 -6.79 -11.48 4.38
N PRO A 97 -6.06 -10.61 5.10
CA PRO A 97 -4.80 -10.94 5.74
C PRO A 97 -4.88 -12.19 6.61
N GLU A 98 -5.88 -12.29 7.48
CA GLU A 98 -6.11 -13.45 8.36
C GLU A 98 -6.18 -14.78 7.57
N ASN A 99 -6.97 -14.80 6.50
CA ASN A 99 -7.14 -15.99 5.65
C ASN A 99 -5.85 -16.37 4.92
N TYR A 100 -5.12 -15.36 4.42
CA TYR A 100 -3.86 -15.59 3.75
C TYR A 100 -2.78 -16.05 4.74
N MET A 101 -2.68 -15.45 5.92
CA MET A 101 -1.70 -15.81 6.95
C MET A 101 -1.95 -17.19 7.54
N LYS A 102 -3.21 -17.64 7.60
CA LYS A 102 -3.56 -19.02 7.95
C LYS A 102 -3.10 -20.03 6.89
N TYR A 103 -3.25 -19.68 5.62
CA TYR A 103 -2.67 -20.47 4.53
C TYR A 103 -1.14 -20.45 4.61
N PHE A 104 -0.55 -19.27 4.79
CA PHE A 104 0.89 -19.06 4.80
C PHE A 104 1.61 -19.90 5.85
N SER A 105 1.03 -20.03 7.06
CA SER A 105 1.57 -20.90 8.12
C SER A 105 1.53 -22.39 7.80
N THR A 106 0.72 -22.82 6.83
CA THR A 106 0.54 -24.22 6.44
C THR A 106 1.12 -24.56 5.07
N ALA A 107 1.49 -23.55 4.28
CA ALA A 107 2.06 -23.75 2.96
C ALA A 107 3.39 -24.51 3.11
N LYS A 108 3.56 -25.59 2.34
CA LYS A 108 4.83 -26.35 2.36
C LYS A 108 5.95 -25.35 2.06
N LYS A 109 6.96 -25.32 2.94
CA LYS A 109 8.11 -24.40 3.01
C LYS A 109 8.98 -24.35 1.74
N ARG A 110 8.40 -24.16 0.56
CA ARG A 110 9.06 -23.84 -0.70
C ARG A 110 9.21 -22.32 -0.76
N LEU A 111 10.17 -21.77 -0.03
CA LEU A 111 10.48 -20.34 -0.06
C LEU A 111 11.98 -20.18 -0.28
N PRO A 112 12.34 -19.59 -1.44
CA PRO A 112 12.51 -18.12 -1.50
C PRO A 112 11.72 -17.42 -2.64
N GLU A 113 11.08 -18.13 -3.56
CA GLU A 113 10.48 -17.52 -4.77
C GLU A 113 9.01 -17.08 -4.61
N VAL A 114 8.37 -17.38 -3.48
CA VAL A 114 6.91 -17.22 -3.28
C VAL A 114 6.52 -15.96 -2.48
N ASN A 115 7.45 -15.36 -1.72
CA ASN A 115 7.18 -14.26 -0.78
C ASN A 115 8.05 -13.01 -0.97
N ASN A 116 8.05 -12.43 -2.17
CA ASN A 116 8.22 -10.98 -2.20
C ASN A 116 6.91 -10.35 -1.72
N PHE A 117 6.77 -10.28 -0.40
CA PHE A 117 5.82 -9.37 0.21
C PHE A 117 6.27 -7.95 -0.14
N SER A 118 5.59 -7.29 -1.07
CA SER A 118 5.86 -5.88 -1.38
C SER A 118 4.64 -5.06 -1.02
N LEU A 119 4.86 -3.97 -0.30
CA LEU A 119 3.83 -3.02 0.06
C LEU A 119 3.61 -2.06 -1.10
N LYS A 120 2.38 -2.01 -1.62
CA LYS A 120 1.99 -1.01 -2.61
C LYS A 120 0.91 -0.11 -2.06
N ALA A 121 1.12 1.19 -2.20
CA ALA A 121 0.06 2.17 -2.02
C ALA A 121 -0.91 2.05 -3.21
N SER A 122 -2.14 1.60 -2.96
CA SER A 122 -3.16 1.59 -4.02
C SER A 122 -3.44 3.03 -4.48
N ARG A 123 -3.42 3.23 -5.81
CA ARG A 123 -3.59 4.55 -6.47
C ARG A 123 -4.99 5.14 -6.30
N LEU A 124 -6.01 4.29 -6.14
CA LEU A 124 -7.41 4.71 -6.25
C LEU A 124 -8.12 4.86 -4.89
N PHE A 125 -7.71 4.09 -3.89
CA PHE A 125 -8.32 4.11 -2.57
C PHE A 125 -7.23 3.96 -1.54
N TRP A 126 -6.60 5.06 -1.10
CA TRP A 126 -6.02 5.35 0.24
C TRP A 126 -5.77 4.19 1.23
N LYS A 127 -5.38 3.02 0.75
CA LYS A 127 -5.25 1.76 1.46
C LYS A 127 -3.85 1.24 1.17
N ASN A 128 -3.23 0.71 2.21
CA ASN A 128 -1.98 -0.03 2.10
C ASN A 128 -2.36 -1.45 1.70
N GLU A 129 -1.86 -1.87 0.55
CA GLU A 129 -2.10 -3.19 -0.01
C GLU A 129 -0.79 -3.96 0.00
N LEU A 130 -0.81 -5.16 0.58
CA LEU A 130 0.33 -6.04 0.52
C LEU A 130 0.21 -6.90 -0.73
N THR A 131 1.27 -7.01 -1.49
CA THR A 131 1.32 -7.86 -2.68
C THR A 131 2.17 -9.07 -2.42
N VAL A 132 1.76 -10.20 -2.99
CA VAL A 132 2.44 -11.49 -2.91
C VAL A 132 2.51 -12.10 -4.29
N ILE A 133 3.55 -12.88 -4.59
CA ILE A 133 3.72 -13.46 -5.92
C ILE A 133 2.63 -14.51 -6.16
N TYR A 134 2.46 -15.43 -5.21
CA TYR A 134 1.47 -16.51 -5.29
C TYR A 134 0.54 -16.56 -4.07
N CYS A 135 -0.60 -17.21 -4.27
CA CYS A 135 -1.61 -17.44 -3.25
C CYS A 135 -2.00 -18.91 -3.21
N LYS A 136 -2.82 -19.29 -2.22
CA LYS A 136 -3.37 -20.65 -2.08
C LYS A 136 -3.89 -21.28 -3.38
N LYS A 137 -4.49 -20.50 -4.29
CA LYS A 137 -4.98 -21.03 -5.58
C LYS A 137 -3.84 -21.29 -6.58
N CYS A 138 -2.81 -20.46 -6.54
CA CYS A 138 -1.66 -20.59 -7.44
C CYS A 138 -0.66 -21.64 -6.95
N ASP A 139 -0.72 -22.01 -5.67
CA ASP A 139 0.08 -23.08 -5.09
C ASP A 139 -0.27 -24.41 -5.77
N GLY A 140 0.64 -24.93 -6.59
CA GLY A 140 0.45 -26.13 -7.41
C GLY A 140 -0.12 -25.89 -8.83
N ALA A 141 -0.41 -24.65 -9.21
CA ALA A 141 -0.70 -24.30 -10.61
C ALA A 141 0.63 -24.05 -11.36
N GLU A 142 0.73 -24.55 -12.59
CA GLU A 142 1.92 -24.42 -13.45
C GLU A 142 2.38 -22.96 -13.55
N LYS A 143 3.69 -22.74 -13.37
CA LYS A 143 4.30 -21.42 -13.25
C LYS A 143 4.08 -20.62 -14.54
N VAL A 144 3.25 -19.57 -14.50
CA VAL A 144 3.21 -18.55 -15.57
C VAL A 144 4.28 -17.50 -15.26
N LEU A 145 5.54 -17.90 -15.40
CA LEU A 145 6.62 -16.96 -15.72
C LEU A 145 6.87 -17.10 -17.21
N ASP A 146 5.96 -16.59 -18.03
CA ASP A 146 6.19 -16.40 -19.46
C ASP A 146 5.30 -15.27 -19.97
N LYS A 147 5.89 -14.06 -20.00
CA LYS A 147 5.99 -13.14 -21.14
C LYS A 147 6.51 -11.79 -20.70
#